data_AF-A0A9Q8Z236-F1
#
_entry.id   AF-A0A9Q8Z236-F1
#
_cell.length_a   1.000
_cell.length_b   1.000
_cell.length_c   1.000
_cell.angle_alpha   90.00
_cell.angle_beta   90.00
_cell.angle_gamma   90.00
#
_symmetry.space_group_name_H-M   'P 1'
#
loop_
_entity.id
_entity.type
_entity.pdbx_description
1 polymer ?
#
loop_
_entity_poly.entity_id
_entity_poly.type
_entity_poly.pdbx_seq_one_letter_code
_entity_poly.pdbx_strand_id
1 'polypeptide(L)'
;MIFVYQYCITHRRAGKPSRRDCELNSKRLNKLEEEAIVERILEESTREFAPTKADVRAMADKLLYERESNPTGKNWVDNFIKRTPELRTRWSRPYDHQRAACEDPVAI
;
A
#
# COMPACT_ATOMS: atom_id res chain seq x y z
N MET A 1 18.46 -30.32 -18.63
CA MET A 1 17.57 -29.14 -18.66
C MET A 1 16.23 -29.47 -19.36
N ILE A 2 15.41 -30.37 -18.81
CA ILE A 2 14.09 -30.75 -19.39
C ILE A 2 12.96 -30.61 -18.35
N PHE A 3 13.28 -30.67 -17.06
CA PHE A 3 12.30 -30.66 -15.96
C PHE A 3 11.54 -29.34 -15.74
N VAL A 4 12.01 -28.20 -16.27
CA VAL A 4 11.34 -26.91 -16.08
C VAL A 4 10.24 -26.66 -17.12
N TYR A 5 10.32 -27.32 -18.28
CA TYR A 5 9.42 -27.04 -19.41
C TYR A 5 8.06 -27.74 -19.26
N GLN A 6 8.05 -28.94 -18.69
CA GLN A 6 6.82 -29.73 -18.56
C GLN A 6 5.86 -29.16 -17.51
N TYR A 7 6.39 -28.59 -16.42
CA TYR A 7 5.58 -28.06 -15.30
C TYR A 7 4.77 -26.81 -15.67
N CYS A 8 5.28 -26.00 -16.62
CA CYS A 8 4.63 -24.76 -17.05
C CYS A 8 3.39 -25.00 -17.94
N ILE A 9 3.34 -26.10 -18.69
CA ILE A 9 2.21 -26.43 -19.58
C ILE A 9 1.05 -27.07 -18.80
N THR A 10 1.34 -27.91 -17.82
CA THR A 10 0.32 -28.58 -16.99
C THR A 10 -0.49 -27.58 -16.16
N HIS A 11 0.15 -26.58 -15.56
CA HIS A 11 -0.52 -25.51 -14.81
C HIS A 11 -1.47 -24.68 -15.70
N ARG A 12 -1.05 -24.37 -16.93
CA ARG A 12 -1.86 -23.57 -17.86
C ARG A 12 -3.08 -24.34 -18.36
N ARG A 13 -2.92 -25.65 -18.64
CA ARG A 13 -4.04 -26.55 -18.95
C ARG A 13 -5.02 -26.72 -17.78
N ALA A 14 -4.53 -26.66 -16.54
CA ALA A 14 -5.35 -26.67 -15.33
C ALA A 14 -6.02 -25.32 -15.01
N GLY A 15 -5.95 -24.33 -15.92
CA GLY A 15 -6.58 -23.02 -15.74
C GLY A 15 -5.91 -22.14 -14.68
N LYS A 16 -4.69 -22.49 -14.22
CA LYS A 16 -3.99 -21.66 -13.23
C LYS A 16 -3.54 -20.36 -13.90
N PRO A 17 -3.92 -19.18 -13.36
CA PRO A 17 -3.51 -17.90 -13.92
C PRO A 17 -1.99 -17.75 -13.87
N SER A 18 -1.46 -16.85 -14.72
CA SER A 18 -0.03 -16.55 -14.65
C SER A 18 0.29 -15.95 -13.28
N ARG A 19 1.52 -16.13 -12.79
CA ARG A 19 1.92 -15.55 -11.49
C ARG A 19 1.77 -14.02 -11.44
N ARG A 20 1.72 -13.35 -12.60
CA ARG A 20 1.48 -11.90 -12.70
C ARG A 20 0.02 -11.53 -12.47
N ASP A 21 -0.90 -12.45 -12.79
CA ASP A 21 -2.35 -12.27 -12.68
C ASP A 21 -2.90 -12.84 -11.36
N CYS A 22 -2.18 -13.77 -10.72
CA CYS A 22 -2.51 -14.25 -9.39
C CYS A 22 -2.34 -13.13 -8.35
N GLU A 23 -3.32 -12.97 -7.46
CA GLU A 23 -3.14 -12.16 -6.28
C GLU A 23 -1.95 -12.68 -5.45
N LEU A 24 -1.07 -11.77 -5.05
CA LEU A 24 0.09 -12.12 -4.24
C LEU A 24 -0.37 -12.74 -2.91
N ASN A 25 0.04 -13.98 -2.66
CA ASN A 25 -0.19 -14.73 -1.41
C ASN A 25 0.29 -13.98 -0.13
N SER A 26 0.98 -12.85 -0.29
CA SER A 26 1.54 -12.01 0.77
C SER A 26 0.61 -10.86 1.18
N LYS A 27 -0.56 -10.70 0.56
CA LYS A 27 -1.55 -9.69 0.97
C LYS A 27 -2.13 -10.09 2.32
N ARG A 28 -1.71 -9.38 3.38
CA ARG A 28 -2.24 -9.58 4.74
C ARG A 28 -3.58 -8.86 4.96
N LEU A 29 -3.87 -7.83 4.17
CA LEU A 29 -5.13 -7.12 4.15
C LEU A 29 -5.94 -7.52 2.91
N ASN A 30 -7.26 -7.53 3.07
CA ASN A 30 -8.18 -7.79 1.97
C ASN A 30 -8.18 -6.60 0.99
N LYS A 31 -8.58 -6.85 -0.26
CA LYS A 31 -8.65 -5.80 -1.29
C LYS A 31 -9.51 -4.60 -0.83
N LEU A 32 -10.65 -4.87 -0.20
CA LEU A 32 -11.54 -3.84 0.35
C LEU A 32 -10.90 -3.00 1.44
N GLU A 33 -10.04 -3.61 2.27
CA GLU A 33 -9.35 -2.89 3.35
C GLU A 33 -8.24 -2.01 2.79
N GLU A 34 -7.51 -2.53 1.80
CA GLU A 34 -6.52 -1.75 1.06
C GLU A 34 -7.19 -0.56 0.34
N GLU A 35 -8.36 -0.77 -0.29
CA GLU A 35 -9.16 0.30 -0.92
C GLU A 35 -9.64 1.35 0.12
N ALA A 36 -10.12 0.93 1.28
CA ALA A 36 -10.54 1.85 2.34
C ALA A 36 -9.37 2.71 2.88
N ILE A 37 -8.17 2.13 3.02
CA ILE A 37 -6.97 2.88 3.38
C ILE A 37 -6.61 3.88 2.27
N VAL A 38 -6.69 3.49 1.00
CA VAL A 38 -6.43 4.39 -0.14
C VAL A 38 -7.39 5.57 -0.13
N GLU A 39 -8.70 5.31 -0.04
CA GLU A 39 -9.75 6.33 0.00
C GLU A 39 -9.50 7.31 1.14
N ARG A 40 -9.25 6.81 2.35
CA ARG A 40 -8.96 7.65 3.50
C ARG A 40 -7.75 8.55 3.29
N ILE A 41 -6.68 8.03 2.68
CA ILE A 41 -5.51 8.86 2.39
C ILE A 41 -5.84 9.93 1.33
N LEU A 42 -6.66 9.60 0.34
CA LEU A 42 -7.11 10.58 -0.66
C LEU A 42 -7.97 11.67 0.00
N GLU A 43 -8.89 11.32 0.90
CA GLU A 43 -9.66 12.28 1.68
C GLU A 43 -8.75 13.17 2.55
N GLU A 44 -7.80 12.58 3.26
CA GLU A 44 -6.81 13.32 4.06
C GLU A 44 -5.99 14.27 3.18
N SER A 45 -5.72 13.90 1.92
CA SER A 45 -5.11 14.81 0.94
C SER A 45 -5.90 16.07 0.67
N THR A 46 -7.21 15.94 0.59
CA THR A 46 -8.07 17.09 0.30
C THR A 46 -8.16 18.02 1.50
N ARG A 47 -7.90 17.49 2.70
CA ARG A 47 -7.85 18.23 3.97
C ARG A 47 -6.46 18.80 4.29
N GLU A 48 -5.57 18.84 3.30
CA GLU A 48 -4.17 19.32 3.40
C GLU A 48 -3.27 18.56 4.40
N PHE A 49 -3.75 17.46 4.97
CA PHE A 49 -2.95 16.61 5.83
C PHE A 49 -2.35 15.47 4.99
N ALA A 50 -1.05 15.54 4.70
CA ALA A 50 -0.36 14.45 4.03
C ALA A 50 -0.04 13.35 5.05
N PRO A 51 -0.69 12.17 5.02
CA PRO A 51 -0.41 11.13 5.98
C PRO A 51 1.02 10.60 5.81
N THR A 52 1.71 10.48 6.93
CA THR A 52 3.05 9.91 6.99
C THR A 52 2.96 8.41 6.77
N LYS A 53 4.06 7.77 6.33
CA LYS A 53 4.15 6.30 6.26
C LYS A 53 3.82 5.62 7.61
N ALA A 54 4.08 6.29 8.73
CA ALA A 54 3.72 5.84 10.06
C ALA A 54 2.19 5.79 10.25
N ASP A 55 1.47 6.83 9.81
CA ASP A 55 0.01 6.90 9.91
C ASP A 55 -0.66 5.82 9.06
N VAL A 56 -0.16 5.61 7.84
CA VAL A 56 -0.62 4.52 6.96
C VAL A 56 -0.40 3.15 7.61
N ARG A 57 0.72 2.97 8.32
CA ARG A 57 0.97 1.75 9.07
C ARG A 57 0.01 1.59 10.24
N ALA A 58 -0.24 2.66 11.00
CA ALA A 58 -1.16 2.64 12.13
C ALA A 58 -2.59 2.30 11.71
N MET A 59 -3.05 2.83 10.57
CA MET A 59 -4.36 2.46 9.99
C MET A 59 -4.43 0.97 9.65
N ALA A 60 -3.39 0.42 9.02
CA ALA A 60 -3.32 -0.99 8.69
C ALA A 60 -3.24 -1.88 9.93
N ASP A 61 -2.43 -1.49 10.92
CA ASP A 61 -2.27 -2.23 12.17
C ASP A 61 -3.57 -2.22 13.00
N LYS A 62 -4.34 -1.12 12.96
CA LYS A 62 -5.67 -1.06 13.58
C LYS A 62 -6.65 -2.07 12.98
N LEU A 63 -6.71 -2.16 11.65
CA LEU A 63 -7.56 -3.15 10.96
C LEU A 63 -7.12 -4.59 11.26
N LEU A 64 -5.81 -4.83 11.37
CA LEU A 64 -5.30 -6.15 11.76
C LEU A 64 -5.58 -6.47 13.23
N TYR A 65 -5.54 -5.47 14.12
CA TYR A 65 -5.91 -5.63 15.52
C TYR A 65 -7.38 -6.03 15.68
N GLU A 66 -8.28 -5.39 14.93
CA GLU A 66 -9.71 -5.76 14.88
C GLU A 66 -9.94 -7.20 14.41
N ARG A 67 -9.00 -7.76 13.63
CA ARG A 67 -9.01 -9.16 13.17
C ARG A 67 -8.21 -10.11 14.05
N GLU A 68 -7.70 -9.65 15.20
CA GLU A 68 -6.80 -10.40 16.08
C GLU A 68 -5.57 -10.98 15.34
N SER A 69 -5.09 -10.27 14.32
CA SER A 69 -3.95 -10.68 13.50
C SER A 69 -2.67 -9.98 13.91
N ASN A 70 -1.52 -10.57 13.57
CA ASN A 70 -0.22 -9.96 13.85
C ASN A 70 -0.06 -8.63 13.10
N PRO A 71 0.66 -7.64 13.63
CA PRO A 71 0.85 -6.33 13.00
C PRO A 71 1.57 -6.43 11.65
N THR A 72 1.43 -5.39 10.83
CA THR A 72 2.11 -5.27 9.53
C THR A 72 3.63 -5.23 9.69
N GLY A 73 4.35 -5.79 8.72
CA GLY A 73 5.81 -5.73 8.68
C GLY A 73 6.33 -4.35 8.27
N LYS A 74 7.60 -4.06 8.59
CA LYS A 74 8.25 -2.76 8.29
C LYS A 74 8.14 -2.32 6.83
N ASN A 75 8.28 -3.27 5.90
CA ASN A 75 8.29 -3.00 4.46
C ASN A 75 6.88 -3.00 3.84
N TRP A 76 5.83 -3.22 4.64
CA TRP A 76 4.47 -3.34 4.13
C TRP A 76 4.00 -2.03 3.47
N VAL A 77 4.26 -0.87 4.10
CA VAL A 77 3.86 0.43 3.57
C VAL A 77 4.57 0.76 2.25
N ASP A 78 5.86 0.48 2.14
CA ASP A 78 6.61 0.72 0.90
C ASP A 78 6.12 -0.20 -0.23
N ASN A 79 5.82 -1.46 0.08
CA ASN A 79 5.21 -2.37 -0.88
C ASN A 79 3.79 -1.92 -1.26
N PHE A 80 3.04 -1.34 -0.31
CA PHE A 80 1.72 -0.76 -0.52
C PHE A 80 1.71 0.43 -1.47
N ILE A 81 2.61 1.37 -1.26
CA ILE A 81 2.75 2.52 -2.17
C ILE A 81 3.21 2.08 -3.56
N LYS A 82 4.10 1.07 -3.65
CA LYS A 82 4.58 0.54 -4.94
C LYS A 82 3.49 -0.14 -5.78
N ARG A 83 2.56 -0.85 -5.14
CA ARG A 83 1.47 -1.57 -5.82
C ARG A 83 0.27 -0.68 -6.17
N THR A 84 0.06 0.41 -5.45
CA THR A 84 -1.07 1.33 -5.69
C THR A 84 -0.63 2.55 -6.50
N PRO A 85 -0.98 2.64 -7.80
CA PRO A 85 -0.50 3.72 -8.67
C PRO A 85 -1.02 5.11 -8.26
N GLU A 86 -2.22 5.18 -7.67
CA GLU A 86 -2.80 6.44 -7.17
C GLU A 86 -1.91 7.05 -6.08
N LEU A 87 -1.46 6.22 -5.14
CA LEU A 87 -0.56 6.65 -4.06
C LEU A 87 0.86 6.87 -4.57
N ARG A 88 1.33 6.06 -5.53
CA ARG A 88 2.67 6.21 -6.10
C ARG A 88 2.89 7.63 -6.65
N THR A 89 1.89 8.18 -7.35
CA THR A 89 1.98 9.52 -7.95
C THR A 89 2.09 10.62 -6.91
N ARG A 90 1.42 10.45 -5.77
CA ARG A 90 1.35 11.46 -4.70
C ARG A 90 2.58 11.42 -3.77
N TRP A 91 3.15 10.24 -3.50
CA TRP A 91 4.36 10.10 -2.66
C TRP A 91 5.66 10.21 -3.46
N SER A 92 5.60 10.04 -4.78
CA SER A 92 6.74 10.30 -5.67
C SER A 92 7.08 11.79 -5.76
N ARG A 93 6.15 12.68 -5.43
CA ARG A 93 6.44 14.12 -5.39
C ARG A 93 7.15 14.41 -4.07
N PRO A 94 8.35 15.03 -4.09
CA PRO A 94 8.95 15.54 -2.86
C PRO A 94 7.94 16.49 -2.22
N TYR A 95 7.44 16.11 -1.06
CA TYR A 95 6.59 16.98 -0.26
C TYR A 95 7.48 18.09 0.28
N ASP A 96 7.19 19.33 -0.12
CA ASP A 96 7.92 20.49 0.35
C ASP A 96 7.54 20.75 1.81
N HIS A 97 8.24 20.08 2.72
CA HIS A 97 8.01 20.15 4.15
C HIS A 97 8.14 21.60 4.69
N GLN A 98 8.87 22.48 3.99
CA GLN A 98 8.97 23.90 4.36
C GLN A 98 7.63 24.63 4.20
N ARG A 99 6.81 24.25 3.22
CA ARG A 99 5.48 24.87 3.02
C ARG A 99 4.43 24.39 4.01
N ALA A 100 4.52 23.15 4.49
CA ALA A 100 3.61 22.59 5.48
C ALA A 100 3.89 23.07 6.91
N ALA A 101 5.14 23.47 7.17
CA ALA A 101 5.61 23.95 8.47
C ALA A 101 5.58 25.48 8.61
N CYS A 102 4.99 26.22 7.65
CA CYS A 102 4.72 27.65 7.81
C CYS A 102 3.60 27.86 8.84
N GLU A 103 3.94 27.67 10.10
CA GLU A 103 3.32 28.41 11.20
C GLU A 103 3.60 29.89 10.93
N ASP A 104 2.54 30.70 10.79
CA ASP A 104 2.66 32.14 10.53
C ASP A 104 3.68 32.77 11.49
N PRO A 105 4.79 33.36 11.00
CA PRO A 105 5.66 34.11 11.87
C PRO A 105 4.85 35.31 12.37
N VAL A 106 4.50 35.29 13.65
CA VAL A 106 3.94 36.45 14.36
C VAL A 106 4.93 37.60 14.17
N ALA A 107 4.57 38.54 13.30
CA ALA A 107 5.30 39.78 13.13
C ALA A 107 5.14 40.60 14.42
N ILE A 108 6.26 40.85 15.11
CA ILE A 108 6.38 41.82 16.20
C ILE A 108 6.94 43.10 15.61
#